data_AF-A0A2N2H9G6-F1
#
_entry.id   AF-A0A2N2H9G6-F1
#
_cell.length_a   1.000
_cell.length_b   1.000
_cell.length_c   1.000
_cell.angle_alpha   90.00
_cell.angle_beta   90.00
_cell.angle_gamma   90.00
#
_symmetry.space_group_name_H-M   'P 1'
#
loop_
_entity.id
_entity.type
_entity.pdbx_description
1 polymer ?
#
loop_
_entity_poly.entity_id
_entity_poly.type
_entity_poly.pdbx_seq_one_letter_code
_entity_poly.pdbx_strand_id
1 'polypeptide(L)'
;MNNEELILQRLDRLEAALVPLSEFSRSLSELKEDLTPLVNRGFKFLIEELQDVESAFQLEDLFQLIKRTLRNVKNLNYTLEQLETVVDLVKTVEPLLKSTVPQMIKRLDELEQNGVFRTYSAMLSVRAKIAKQYTPEDFELMGDVFTSLLGVMKKLAKPEVLIMLERMAEIPSCLDLDACESIGPVGLIRASYSDDVKQGLGVVIGLTKALGKLKGGEAG
;
A
#
# COMPACT_ATOMS: atom_id res chain seq x y z
N MET A 1 -70.31 13.36 41.98
CA MET A 1 -69.27 12.71 42.80
C MET A 1 -68.93 13.66 43.92
N ASN A 2 -69.12 13.23 45.17
CA ASN A 2 -68.96 14.08 46.34
C ASN A 2 -67.47 14.17 46.73
N ASN A 3 -67.03 15.28 47.30
CA ASN A 3 -65.60 15.54 47.57
C ASN A 3 -64.93 14.49 48.45
N GLU A 4 -65.70 13.83 49.33
CA GLU A 4 -65.22 12.78 50.23
C GLU A 4 -64.78 11.51 49.49
N GLU A 5 -65.53 11.09 48.46
CA GLU A 5 -65.15 9.94 47.63
C GLU A 5 -63.86 10.21 46.85
N LEU A 6 -63.66 11.46 46.43
CA LEU A 6 -62.49 11.89 45.67
C LEU A 6 -61.26 11.99 46.56
N ILE A 7 -61.41 12.35 47.84
CA ILE A 7 -60.33 12.34 48.84
C ILE A 7 -59.95 10.90 49.19
N LEU A 8 -60.94 10.01 49.44
CA LEU A 8 -60.67 8.60 49.72
C LEU A 8 -59.95 7.91 48.56
N GLN A 9 -60.40 8.14 47.32
CA GLN A 9 -59.73 7.60 46.14
C GLN A 9 -58.29 8.12 45.96
N ARG A 10 -58.01 9.36 46.39
CA ARG A 10 -56.64 9.92 46.38
C ARG A 10 -55.79 9.33 47.49
N LEU A 11 -56.37 9.08 48.66
CA LEU A 11 -55.70 8.41 49.78
C LEU A 11 -55.34 6.96 49.41
N ASP A 12 -56.28 6.19 48.88
CA ASP A 12 -56.06 4.81 48.43
C ASP A 12 -54.96 4.74 47.36
N ARG A 13 -54.93 5.74 46.47
CA ARG A 13 -53.92 5.82 45.40
C ARG A 13 -52.55 6.24 45.92
N LEU A 14 -52.48 7.04 46.98
CA LEU A 14 -51.23 7.36 47.68
C LEU A 14 -50.74 6.17 48.50
N GLU A 15 -51.64 5.44 49.16
CA GLU A 15 -51.34 4.24 49.93
C GLU A 15 -50.82 3.12 49.01
N ALA A 16 -51.49 2.87 47.88
CA ALA A 16 -51.02 1.93 46.85
C ALA A 16 -49.66 2.32 46.24
N ALA A 17 -49.31 3.62 46.21
CA ALA A 17 -47.99 4.09 45.78
C ALA A 17 -46.92 4.02 46.89
N LEU A 18 -47.33 4.04 48.16
CA LEU A 18 -46.46 3.98 49.34
C LEU A 18 -46.06 2.55 49.72
N VAL A 19 -46.91 1.56 49.48
CA VAL A 19 -46.62 0.13 49.74
C VAL A 19 -45.31 -0.34 49.08
N PRO A 20 -45.10 -0.19 47.75
CA PRO A 20 -43.85 -0.62 47.10
C PRO A 20 -42.63 0.21 47.54
N LEU A 21 -42.83 1.47 47.95
CA LEU A 21 -41.77 2.30 48.54
C LEU A 21 -41.35 1.81 49.93
N SER A 22 -42.31 1.33 50.74
CA SER A 22 -42.03 0.77 52.06
C SER A 22 -41.29 -0.56 51.97
N GLU A 23 -41.62 -1.40 50.99
CA GLU A 23 -40.94 -2.68 50.72
C GLU A 23 -39.51 -2.45 50.22
N PHE A 24 -39.30 -1.46 49.37
CA PHE A 24 -37.96 -1.03 48.95
C PHE A 24 -37.14 -0.52 50.14
N SER A 25 -37.72 0.31 51.01
CA SER A 25 -37.05 0.78 52.24
C SER A 25 -36.66 -0.38 53.16
N ARG A 26 -37.55 -1.37 53.30
CA ARG A 26 -37.32 -2.55 54.14
C ARG A 26 -36.22 -3.46 53.58
N SER A 27 -36.23 -3.74 52.28
CA SER A 27 -35.17 -4.50 51.62
C SER A 27 -33.80 -3.81 51.68
N LEU A 28 -33.76 -2.47 51.64
CA LEU A 28 -32.54 -1.71 51.90
C LEU A 28 -32.10 -1.80 53.37
N SER A 29 -33.03 -1.84 54.31
CA SER A 29 -32.73 -2.02 55.73
C SER A 29 -32.14 -3.40 56.01
N GLU A 30 -32.72 -4.44 55.42
CA GLU A 30 -32.23 -5.83 55.53
C GLU A 30 -30.86 -5.99 54.86
N LEU A 31 -30.68 -5.45 53.64
CA LEU A 31 -29.39 -5.43 52.97
C LEU A 31 -28.32 -4.68 53.78
N LYS A 32 -28.70 -3.59 54.45
CA LYS A 32 -27.82 -2.86 55.36
C LYS A 32 -27.47 -3.70 56.59
N GLU A 33 -28.43 -4.37 57.21
CA GLU A 33 -28.20 -5.26 58.35
C GLU A 33 -27.31 -6.45 57.99
N ASP A 34 -27.43 -6.99 56.78
CA ASP A 34 -26.62 -8.11 56.29
C ASP A 34 -25.22 -7.66 55.82
N LEU A 35 -25.10 -6.48 55.22
CA LEU A 35 -23.81 -5.91 54.82
C LEU A 35 -22.99 -5.44 56.01
N THR A 36 -23.63 -4.88 57.05
CA THR A 36 -22.94 -4.35 58.24
C THR A 36 -21.93 -5.34 58.85
N PRO A 37 -22.30 -6.60 59.16
CA PRO A 37 -21.35 -7.57 59.70
C PRO A 37 -20.33 -8.06 58.67
N LEU A 38 -20.67 -8.08 57.37
CA LEU A 38 -19.70 -8.42 56.31
C LEU A 38 -18.62 -7.34 56.15
N VAL A 39 -19.03 -6.07 56.16
CA VAL A 39 -18.14 -4.90 56.13
C VAL A 39 -17.27 -4.87 57.38
N ASN A 40 -17.84 -5.10 58.57
CA ASN A 40 -17.08 -5.14 59.82
C ASN A 40 -16.07 -6.29 59.85
N ARG A 41 -16.42 -7.47 59.32
CA ARG A 41 -15.50 -8.62 59.20
C ARG A 41 -14.39 -8.35 58.18
N GLY A 42 -14.73 -7.80 57.01
CA GLY A 42 -13.77 -7.41 55.99
C GLY A 42 -12.81 -6.33 56.47
N PHE A 43 -13.28 -5.33 57.22
CA PHE A 43 -12.43 -4.31 57.84
C PHE A 43 -11.45 -4.90 58.84
N LYS A 44 -11.91 -5.82 59.69
CA LYS A 44 -11.04 -6.46 60.69
C LYS A 44 -9.98 -7.35 60.03
N PHE A 45 -10.37 -8.13 59.02
CA PHE A 45 -9.45 -8.95 58.23
C PHE A 45 -8.42 -8.10 57.48
N LEU A 46 -8.84 -6.97 56.87
CA LEU A 46 -7.91 -6.02 56.26
C LEU A 46 -6.93 -5.46 57.29
N ILE A 47 -7.38 -5.08 58.50
CA ILE A 47 -6.47 -4.56 59.55
C ILE A 47 -5.47 -5.63 60.00
N GLU A 48 -5.88 -6.90 60.13
CA GLU A 48 -5.00 -8.03 60.48
C GLU A 48 -4.00 -8.35 59.34
N GLU A 49 -4.43 -8.39 58.09
CA GLU A 49 -3.56 -8.67 56.93
C GLU A 49 -2.64 -7.49 56.59
N LEU A 50 -3.09 -6.25 56.84
CA LEU A 50 -2.29 -5.03 56.69
C LEU A 50 -1.23 -4.88 57.79
N GLN A 51 -1.39 -5.57 58.92
CA GLN A 51 -0.41 -5.62 59.99
C GLN A 51 0.85 -6.42 59.57
N ASP A 52 0.73 -7.34 58.60
CA ASP A 52 1.84 -8.06 57.96
C ASP A 52 2.54 -7.25 56.83
N VAL A 53 1.97 -6.12 56.39
CA VAL A 53 2.58 -5.21 55.39
C VAL A 53 3.45 -4.18 56.11
N GLU A 54 4.58 -4.67 56.63
CA GLU A 54 5.37 -4.13 57.74
C GLU A 54 5.98 -2.69 57.64
N SER A 55 5.65 -1.83 56.67
CA SER A 55 6.24 -0.46 56.70
C SER A 55 5.59 0.64 55.83
N ALA A 56 4.72 0.31 54.86
CA ALA A 56 4.37 1.28 53.80
C ALA A 56 2.88 1.67 53.74
N PHE A 57 2.04 1.16 54.64
CA PHE A 57 0.60 1.35 54.57
C PHE A 57 0.03 1.92 55.86
N GLN A 58 -0.30 3.21 55.89
CA GLN A 58 -1.01 3.82 57.01
C GLN A 58 -2.52 3.86 56.72
N LEU A 59 -3.35 3.73 57.77
CA LEU A 59 -4.81 3.92 57.64
C LEU A 59 -5.16 5.28 57.02
N GLU A 60 -4.33 6.30 57.27
CA GLU A 60 -4.45 7.62 56.66
C GLU A 60 -4.28 7.56 55.13
N ASP A 61 -3.36 6.73 54.63
CA ASP A 61 -3.13 6.54 53.18
C ASP A 61 -4.33 5.89 52.50
N LEU A 62 -4.98 4.93 53.17
CA LEU A 62 -6.23 4.32 52.70
C LEU A 62 -7.34 5.40 52.59
N PHE A 63 -7.52 6.23 53.62
CA PHE A 63 -8.49 7.33 53.57
C PHE A 63 -8.14 8.37 52.50
N GLN A 64 -6.85 8.67 52.29
CA GLN A 64 -6.40 9.55 51.22
C GLN A 64 -6.65 8.94 49.84
N LEU A 65 -6.42 7.64 49.65
CA LEU A 65 -6.74 6.93 48.42
C LEU A 65 -8.24 6.94 48.15
N ILE A 66 -9.08 6.68 49.14
CA ILE A 66 -10.54 6.76 49.02
C ILE A 66 -10.96 8.19 48.63
N LYS A 67 -10.44 9.22 49.31
CA LYS A 67 -10.71 10.63 48.97
C LYS A 67 -10.22 10.98 47.56
N ARG A 68 -9.05 10.49 47.14
CA ARG A 68 -8.46 10.75 45.82
C ARG A 68 -9.25 10.05 44.72
N THR A 69 -9.71 8.84 44.95
CA THR A 69 -10.62 8.10 44.07
C THR A 69 -11.96 8.82 43.96
N LEU A 70 -12.59 9.19 45.09
CA LEU A 70 -13.85 9.97 45.10
C LEU A 70 -13.72 11.30 44.36
N ARG A 71 -12.61 12.01 44.54
CA ARG A 71 -12.31 13.25 43.80
C ARG A 71 -12.10 13.01 42.31
N ASN A 72 -11.55 11.85 41.95
CA ASN A 72 -11.30 11.43 40.57
C ASN A 72 -12.44 10.61 39.95
N VAL A 73 -13.58 10.41 40.64
CA VAL A 73 -14.74 9.68 40.09
C VAL A 73 -15.17 10.25 38.74
N LYS A 74 -15.09 11.57 38.55
CA LYS A 74 -15.38 12.21 37.25
C LYS A 74 -14.44 11.73 36.14
N ASN A 75 -13.14 11.57 36.43
CA ASN A 75 -12.17 11.07 35.47
C ASN A 75 -12.35 9.57 35.20
N LEU A 76 -12.74 8.80 36.22
CA LEU A 76 -13.06 7.38 36.08
C LEU A 76 -14.32 7.19 35.22
N ASN A 77 -15.38 7.94 35.48
CA ASN A 77 -16.60 7.93 34.66
C ASN A 77 -16.28 8.33 33.22
N TYR A 78 -15.51 9.39 33.02
CA TYR A 78 -15.07 9.79 31.68
C TYR A 78 -14.28 8.69 30.96
N THR A 79 -13.43 7.94 31.67
CA THR A 79 -12.70 6.80 31.09
C THR A 79 -13.64 5.64 30.75
N LEU A 80 -14.64 5.37 31.59
CA LEU A 80 -15.66 4.35 31.34
C LEU A 80 -16.52 4.72 30.12
N GLU A 81 -16.91 5.99 29.98
CA GLU A 81 -17.60 6.52 28.79
C GLU A 81 -16.74 6.42 27.52
N GLN A 82 -15.42 6.65 27.63
CA GLN A 82 -14.51 6.41 26.51
C GLN A 82 -14.42 4.93 26.13
N LEU A 83 -14.41 4.02 27.12
CA LEU A 83 -14.41 2.58 26.85
C LEU A 83 -15.72 2.15 26.17
N GLU A 84 -16.85 2.72 26.54
CA GLU A 84 -18.13 2.53 25.84
C GLU A 84 -18.03 2.96 24.38
N THR A 85 -17.42 4.12 24.11
CA THR A 85 -17.15 4.61 22.75
C THR A 85 -16.24 3.66 21.95
N VAL A 86 -15.21 3.06 22.58
CA VAL A 86 -14.33 2.08 21.94
C VAL A 86 -15.10 0.79 21.64
N VAL A 87 -15.95 0.33 22.55
CA VAL A 87 -16.80 -0.85 22.35
C VAL A 87 -17.77 -0.61 21.19
N ASP A 88 -18.35 0.58 21.09
CA ASP A 88 -19.24 0.93 19.98
C ASP A 88 -18.50 1.06 18.65
N LEU A 89 -17.27 1.58 18.66
CA LEU A 89 -16.40 1.58 17.49
C LEU A 89 -16.08 0.14 17.04
N VAL A 90 -15.73 -0.74 17.99
CA VAL A 90 -15.47 -2.16 17.69
C VAL A 90 -16.71 -2.83 17.13
N LYS A 91 -17.89 -2.65 17.74
CA LYS A 91 -19.16 -3.18 17.20
C LYS A 91 -19.48 -2.66 15.80
N THR A 92 -19.12 -1.41 15.51
CA THR A 92 -19.34 -0.79 14.19
C THR A 92 -18.37 -1.35 13.15
N VAL A 93 -17.10 -1.55 13.53
CA VAL A 93 -16.03 -1.97 12.61
C VAL A 93 -15.95 -3.50 12.48
N GLU A 94 -16.37 -4.26 13.49
CA GLU A 94 -16.39 -5.73 13.49
C GLU A 94 -17.07 -6.34 12.25
N PRO A 95 -18.30 -5.95 11.85
CA PRO A 95 -18.93 -6.49 10.65
C PRO A 95 -18.16 -6.11 9.38
N LEU A 96 -17.58 -4.90 9.33
CA LEU A 96 -16.75 -4.46 8.20
C LEU A 96 -15.48 -5.30 8.11
N LEU A 97 -14.81 -5.58 9.22
CA LEU A 97 -13.63 -6.45 9.27
C LEU A 97 -13.99 -7.89 8.90
N LYS A 98 -15.08 -8.44 9.45
CA LYS A 98 -15.54 -9.80 9.12
C LYS A 98 -15.87 -9.97 7.64
N SER A 99 -16.31 -8.93 6.96
CA SER A 99 -16.57 -8.95 5.51
C SER A 99 -15.32 -8.64 4.67
N THR A 100 -14.52 -7.65 5.08
CA THR A 100 -13.43 -7.09 4.27
C THR A 100 -12.14 -7.90 4.41
N VAL A 101 -11.81 -8.38 5.62
CA VAL A 101 -10.57 -9.14 5.85
C VAL A 101 -10.54 -10.43 5.00
N PRO A 102 -11.60 -11.25 4.93
CA PRO A 102 -11.58 -12.43 4.06
C PRO A 102 -11.44 -12.08 2.57
N GLN A 103 -12.06 -10.99 2.11
CA GLN A 103 -11.92 -10.53 0.73
C GLN A 103 -10.49 -10.06 0.42
N MET A 104 -9.87 -9.34 1.36
CA MET A 104 -8.47 -8.93 1.25
C MET A 104 -7.54 -10.14 1.22
N ILE A 105 -7.74 -11.11 2.11
CA ILE A 105 -6.97 -12.37 2.13
C ILE A 105 -7.13 -13.09 0.79
N LYS A 106 -8.37 -13.24 0.30
CA LYS A 106 -8.62 -13.89 -0.99
C LYS A 106 -7.93 -13.16 -2.15
N ARG A 107 -7.98 -11.83 -2.18
CA ARG A 107 -7.27 -11.05 -3.20
C ARG A 107 -5.76 -11.17 -3.11
N LEU A 108 -5.21 -11.16 -1.89
CA LEU A 108 -3.78 -11.37 -1.68
C LEU A 108 -3.35 -12.77 -2.12
N ASP A 109 -4.16 -13.79 -1.82
CA ASP A 109 -3.94 -15.17 -2.27
C ASP A 109 -4.04 -15.30 -3.79
N GLU A 110 -5.02 -14.65 -4.43
CA GLU A 110 -5.11 -14.57 -5.90
C GLU A 110 -3.88 -13.88 -6.51
N LEU A 111 -3.39 -12.80 -5.91
CA LEU A 111 -2.17 -12.12 -6.35
C LEU A 111 -0.93 -13.01 -6.17
N GLU A 112 -0.87 -13.80 -5.10
CA GLU A 112 0.20 -14.76 -4.85
C GLU A 112 0.16 -15.93 -5.85
N GLN A 113 -1.01 -16.55 -6.06
CA GLN A 113 -1.20 -17.65 -7.01
C GLN A 113 -0.92 -17.22 -8.45
N ASN A 114 -1.34 -16.01 -8.83
CA ASN A 114 -1.01 -15.42 -10.13
C ASN A 114 0.47 -14.99 -10.22
N GLY A 115 1.26 -15.18 -9.16
CA GLY A 115 2.69 -14.91 -9.13
C GLY A 115 3.04 -13.42 -9.14
N VAL A 116 2.09 -12.53 -8.85
CA VAL A 116 2.30 -11.07 -8.88
C VAL A 116 3.37 -10.66 -7.87
N PHE A 117 3.34 -11.20 -6.64
CA PHE A 117 4.38 -10.93 -5.64
C PHE A 117 5.76 -11.43 -6.06
N ARG A 118 5.83 -12.59 -6.71
CA ARG A 118 7.09 -13.15 -7.22
C ARG A 118 7.65 -12.29 -8.36
N THR A 119 6.80 -11.84 -9.27
CA THR A 119 7.20 -10.93 -10.36
C THR A 119 7.66 -9.58 -9.82
N TYR A 120 6.93 -9.01 -8.87
CA TYR A 120 7.26 -7.71 -8.28
C TYR A 120 8.56 -7.76 -7.46
N SER A 121 8.76 -8.82 -6.66
CA SER A 121 10.01 -9.02 -5.93
C SER A 121 11.21 -9.29 -6.84
N ALA A 122 11.02 -10.03 -7.93
CA ALA A 122 12.04 -10.19 -8.96
C ALA A 122 12.41 -8.84 -9.61
N MET A 123 11.41 -8.02 -9.93
CA MET A 123 11.63 -6.68 -10.48
C MET A 123 12.36 -5.77 -9.49
N LEU A 124 12.00 -5.82 -8.20
CA LEU A 124 12.69 -5.08 -7.15
C LEU A 124 14.15 -5.54 -7.01
N SER A 125 14.40 -6.84 -7.14
CA SER A 125 15.75 -7.43 -7.12
C SER A 125 16.58 -7.01 -8.32
N VAL A 126 15.98 -6.94 -9.51
CA VAL A 126 16.61 -6.40 -10.72
C VAL A 126 16.95 -4.92 -10.50
N ARG A 127 16.00 -4.11 -10.01
CA ARG A 127 16.24 -2.71 -9.66
C ARG A 127 17.38 -2.55 -8.64
N ALA A 128 17.43 -3.40 -7.63
CA ALA A 128 18.50 -3.39 -6.64
C ALA A 128 19.86 -3.77 -7.24
N LYS A 129 19.92 -4.73 -8.18
CA LYS A 129 21.14 -5.06 -8.91
C LYS A 129 21.60 -3.91 -9.79
N ILE A 130 20.67 -3.26 -10.49
CA ILE A 130 20.97 -2.11 -11.33
C ILE A 130 21.48 -0.95 -10.47
N ALA A 131 20.80 -0.62 -9.36
CA ALA A 131 21.23 0.45 -8.45
C ALA A 131 22.57 0.19 -7.74
N LYS A 132 23.03 -1.07 -7.66
CA LYS A 132 24.36 -1.41 -7.12
C LYS A 132 25.48 -1.29 -8.15
N GLN A 133 25.18 -1.47 -9.43
CA GLN A 133 26.18 -1.47 -10.50
C GLN A 133 26.21 -0.17 -11.30
N TYR A 134 25.10 0.55 -11.33
CA TYR A 134 24.92 1.73 -12.15
C TYR A 134 24.51 2.90 -11.26
N THR A 135 25.18 4.02 -11.44
CA THR A 135 24.88 5.26 -10.74
C THR A 135 23.80 6.05 -11.49
N PRO A 136 23.20 7.10 -10.89
CA PRO A 136 22.26 7.97 -11.59
C PRO A 136 22.82 8.54 -12.90
N GLU A 137 24.13 8.82 -12.94
CA GLU A 137 24.84 9.33 -14.12
C GLU A 137 24.89 8.29 -15.26
N ASP A 138 25.00 7.00 -14.94
CA ASP A 138 24.96 5.92 -15.95
C ASP A 138 23.57 5.81 -16.61
N PHE A 139 22.51 6.14 -15.87
CA PHE A 139 21.15 6.17 -16.43
C PHE A 139 20.94 7.36 -17.37
N GLU A 140 21.53 8.53 -17.07
CA GLU A 140 21.50 9.68 -17.98
C GLU A 140 22.24 9.35 -19.28
N LEU A 141 23.44 8.75 -19.18
CA LEU A 141 24.18 8.27 -20.33
C LEU A 141 23.42 7.21 -21.13
N MET A 142 22.73 6.28 -20.47
CA MET A 142 21.85 5.32 -21.14
C MET A 142 20.69 6.00 -21.85
N GLY A 143 20.12 7.06 -21.27
CA GLY A 143 19.08 7.87 -21.92
C GLY A 143 19.58 8.53 -23.20
N ASP A 144 20.79 9.10 -23.18
CA ASP A 144 21.42 9.72 -24.35
C ASP A 144 21.77 8.70 -25.44
N VAL A 145 22.27 7.53 -25.05
CA VAL A 145 22.54 6.42 -25.98
C VAL A 145 21.24 5.89 -26.57
N PHE A 146 20.19 5.73 -25.76
CA PHE A 146 18.89 5.25 -26.22
C PHE A 146 18.22 6.23 -27.19
N THR A 147 18.24 7.53 -26.89
CA THR A 147 17.73 8.57 -27.80
C THR A 147 18.55 8.64 -29.09
N SER A 148 19.87 8.45 -29.01
CA SER A 148 20.74 8.33 -30.19
C SER A 148 20.39 7.12 -31.05
N LEU A 149 20.16 5.95 -30.44
CA LEU A 149 19.72 4.74 -31.15
C LEU A 149 18.35 4.91 -31.80
N LEU A 150 17.39 5.52 -31.11
CA LEU A 150 16.10 5.89 -31.70
C LEU A 150 16.26 6.88 -32.85
N GLY A 151 17.18 7.83 -32.73
CA GLY A 151 17.56 8.75 -33.81
C GLY A 151 18.11 8.02 -35.04
N VAL A 152 18.95 6.99 -34.83
CA VAL A 152 19.44 6.12 -35.90
C VAL A 152 18.31 5.31 -36.52
N MET A 153 17.45 4.69 -35.72
CA MET A 153 16.27 3.97 -36.24
C MET A 153 15.37 4.89 -37.07
N LYS A 154 15.12 6.12 -36.63
CA LYS A 154 14.35 7.11 -37.38
C LYS A 154 15.02 7.51 -38.69
N LYS A 155 16.37 7.59 -38.72
CA LYS A 155 17.14 7.85 -39.95
C LYS A 155 17.08 6.67 -40.92
N LEU A 156 17.10 5.43 -40.41
CA LEU A 156 16.93 4.22 -41.22
C LEU A 156 15.51 4.05 -41.74
N ALA A 157 14.50 4.51 -40.99
CA ALA A 157 13.10 4.50 -41.38
C ALA A 157 12.74 5.58 -42.41
N LYS A 158 13.70 6.38 -42.88
CA LYS A 158 13.47 7.35 -43.97
C LYS A 158 13.18 6.60 -45.27
N PRO A 159 12.18 7.04 -46.05
CA PRO A 159 11.76 6.34 -47.26
C PRO A 159 12.91 6.15 -48.25
N GLU A 160 13.85 7.11 -48.35
CA GLU A 160 15.00 7.01 -49.25
C GLU A 160 15.95 5.87 -48.86
N VAL A 161 16.16 5.65 -47.55
CA VAL A 161 17.03 4.58 -47.03
C VAL A 161 16.33 3.23 -47.15
N LEU A 162 15.03 3.18 -46.86
CA LEU A 162 14.23 1.96 -47.01
C LEU A 162 14.19 1.48 -48.46
N ILE A 163 13.96 2.39 -49.42
CA ILE A 163 13.98 2.05 -50.86
C ILE A 163 15.37 1.56 -51.30
N MET A 164 16.45 2.16 -50.78
CA MET A 164 17.80 1.69 -51.06
C MET A 164 18.04 0.28 -50.50
N LEU A 165 17.61 0.02 -49.25
CA LEU A 165 17.74 -1.29 -48.61
C LEU A 165 16.90 -2.37 -49.30
N GLU A 166 15.68 -2.04 -49.71
CA GLU A 166 14.79 -2.92 -50.48
C GLU A 166 15.43 -3.30 -51.82
N ARG A 167 15.92 -2.31 -52.59
CA ARG A 167 16.64 -2.55 -53.84
C ARG A 167 17.89 -3.38 -53.65
N MET A 168 18.62 -3.20 -52.54
CA MET A 168 19.79 -4.01 -52.21
C MET A 168 19.43 -5.44 -51.81
N ALA A 169 18.31 -5.63 -51.11
CA ALA A 169 17.81 -6.95 -50.71
C ALA A 169 17.27 -7.76 -51.89
N GLU A 170 16.88 -7.09 -52.99
CA GLU A 170 16.49 -7.73 -54.25
C GLU A 170 17.68 -8.15 -55.12
N ILE A 171 18.90 -7.63 -54.88
CA ILE A 171 20.11 -7.97 -55.64
C ILE A 171 20.36 -9.49 -55.68
N PRO A 172 20.32 -10.23 -54.55
CA PRO A 172 20.51 -11.68 -54.55
C PRO A 172 19.38 -12.45 -55.25
N SER A 173 18.17 -11.89 -55.32
CA SER A 173 17.05 -12.51 -56.04
C SER A 173 17.20 -12.39 -57.56
N CYS A 174 17.99 -11.40 -58.02
CA CYS A 174 18.30 -11.14 -59.42
C CYS A 174 19.66 -11.73 -59.86
N LEU A 175 20.47 -12.20 -58.91
CA LEU A 175 21.79 -12.78 -59.15
C LEU A 175 21.81 -14.22 -58.68
N ASP A 176 21.93 -15.15 -59.61
CA ASP A 176 22.19 -16.54 -59.28
C ASP A 176 23.66 -16.66 -58.84
N LEU A 177 23.89 -16.53 -57.53
CA LEU A 177 25.22 -16.47 -56.91
C LEU A 177 26.03 -17.76 -57.16
N ASP A 178 25.36 -18.88 -57.43
CA ASP A 178 25.98 -20.16 -57.78
C ASP A 178 26.40 -20.24 -59.26
N ALA A 179 25.87 -19.38 -60.13
CA ALA A 179 26.15 -19.32 -61.56
C ALA A 179 27.15 -18.21 -61.97
N CYS A 180 27.74 -17.50 -61.00
CA CYS A 180 28.73 -16.46 -61.27
C CYS A 180 30.06 -17.07 -61.78
N GLU A 181 30.19 -17.23 -63.10
CA GLU A 181 31.45 -17.62 -63.73
C GLU A 181 32.55 -16.58 -63.49
N SER A 182 33.78 -17.07 -63.32
CA SER A 182 34.96 -16.21 -63.16
C SER A 182 35.21 -15.40 -64.43
N ILE A 183 34.99 -14.09 -64.35
CA ILE A 183 35.26 -13.18 -65.47
C ILE A 183 36.78 -13.04 -65.65
N GLY A 184 37.31 -13.49 -66.79
CA GLY A 184 38.73 -13.34 -67.13
C GLY A 184 39.14 -11.87 -67.35
N PRO A 185 40.45 -11.56 -67.38
CA PRO A 185 40.96 -10.18 -67.45
C PRO A 185 40.46 -9.38 -68.66
N VAL A 186 40.23 -10.03 -69.81
CA VAL A 186 39.62 -9.41 -70.99
C VAL A 186 38.11 -9.17 -70.79
N GLY A 187 37.43 -10.11 -70.14
CA GLY A 187 36.02 -9.99 -69.77
C GLY A 187 35.79 -8.86 -68.76
N LEU A 188 36.73 -8.61 -67.86
CA LEU A 188 36.66 -7.53 -66.87
C LEU A 188 36.73 -6.15 -67.53
N ILE A 189 37.59 -6.00 -68.54
CA ILE A 189 37.69 -4.77 -69.34
C ILE A 189 36.42 -4.54 -70.16
N ARG A 190 35.87 -5.61 -70.76
CA ARG A 190 34.62 -5.55 -71.53
C ARG A 190 33.41 -5.25 -70.63
N ALA A 191 33.33 -5.87 -69.46
CA ALA A 191 32.29 -5.63 -68.46
C ALA A 191 32.38 -4.21 -67.90
N SER A 192 33.59 -3.69 -67.69
CA SER A 192 33.78 -2.29 -67.27
C SER A 192 33.27 -1.27 -68.30
N TYR A 193 33.06 -1.69 -69.55
CA TYR A 193 32.48 -0.84 -70.58
C TYR A 193 30.94 -0.94 -70.69
N SER A 194 30.29 -1.86 -69.97
CA SER A 194 28.83 -1.94 -69.95
C SER A 194 28.22 -0.75 -69.21
N ASP A 195 27.02 -0.34 -69.62
CA ASP A 195 26.33 0.80 -69.01
C ASP A 195 25.92 0.50 -67.56
N ASP A 196 25.63 -0.76 -67.23
CA ASP A 196 25.29 -1.19 -65.86
C ASP A 196 26.46 -1.06 -64.89
N VAL A 197 27.67 -1.47 -65.29
CA VAL A 197 28.88 -1.36 -64.45
C VAL A 197 29.29 0.10 -64.28
N LYS A 198 29.15 0.92 -65.33
CA LYS A 198 29.38 2.38 -65.26
C LYS A 198 28.40 3.05 -64.31
N GLN A 199 27.12 2.69 -64.34
CA GLN A 199 26.11 3.21 -63.43
C GLN A 199 26.38 2.78 -61.97
N GLY A 200 26.71 1.50 -61.75
CA GLY A 200 27.07 0.99 -60.42
C GLY A 200 28.31 1.67 -59.84
N LEU A 201 29.38 1.80 -60.62
CA LEU A 201 30.57 2.55 -60.23
C LEU A 201 30.25 4.03 -59.98
N GLY A 202 29.36 4.63 -60.78
CA GLY A 202 28.88 6.00 -60.58
C GLY A 202 28.19 6.19 -59.23
N VAL A 203 27.35 5.24 -58.81
CA VAL A 203 26.70 5.24 -57.48
C VAL A 203 27.75 5.10 -56.36
N VAL A 204 28.70 4.16 -56.48
CA VAL A 204 29.75 3.94 -55.48
C VAL A 204 30.67 5.17 -55.35
N ILE A 205 31.06 5.77 -56.47
CA ILE A 205 31.85 7.01 -56.48
C ILE A 205 31.04 8.18 -55.91
N GLY A 206 29.74 8.26 -56.24
CA GLY A 206 28.82 9.26 -55.68
C GLY A 206 28.70 9.17 -54.16
N LEU A 207 28.52 7.95 -53.63
CA LEU A 207 28.51 7.68 -52.19
C LEU A 207 29.85 8.01 -51.54
N THR A 208 30.96 7.64 -52.19
CA THR A 208 32.32 7.95 -51.71
C THR A 208 32.57 9.46 -51.67
N LYS A 209 32.11 10.20 -52.69
CA LYS A 209 32.19 11.67 -52.74
C LYS A 209 31.31 12.31 -51.67
N ALA A 210 30.12 11.76 -51.40
CA ALA A 210 29.25 12.23 -50.32
C ALA A 210 29.88 12.00 -48.94
N LEU A 211 30.47 10.82 -48.71
CA LEU A 211 31.24 10.52 -47.50
C LEU A 211 32.45 11.45 -47.33
N GLY A 212 33.16 11.74 -48.41
CA GLY A 212 34.26 12.71 -48.41
C GLY A 212 33.81 14.13 -48.05
N LYS A 213 32.61 14.55 -48.48
CA LYS A 213 32.02 15.84 -48.10
C LYS A 213 31.60 15.92 -46.64
N LEU A 214 31.18 14.80 -46.03
CA LEU A 214 30.87 14.75 -44.60
C LEU A 214 32.12 14.95 -43.72
N LYS A 215 33.29 14.48 -44.16
CA LYS A 215 34.58 14.73 -43.48
C LYS A 215 35.06 16.18 -43.62
N GLY A 216 34.64 16.90 -44.66
CA GLY A 216 34.97 18.31 -44.90
C GLY A 216 33.95 19.32 -44.35
N GLY A 217 32.91 18.85 -43.64
CA GLY A 217 31.78 19.66 -43.17
C GLY A 217 31.83 20.11 -41.71
N GLU A 218 32.95 19.93 -41.00
CA GLU A 218 33.18 20.53 -39.69
C GLU A 218 34.26 21.64 -39.81
N ALA A 219 33.88 22.74 -40.47
CA ALA A 219 34.44 24.08 -40.28
C ALA A 219 33.56 25.06 -41.09
N GLY A 220 32.45 25.49 -40.50
CA GLY A 220 31.51 26.45 -41.06
C GLY A 220 30.22 26.48 -40.28
#